data_AF-A0A0S4N140-F1
#
_entry.id   AF-A0A0S4N140-F1
#
_cell.length_a   1.000
_cell.length_b   1.000
_cell.length_c   1.000
_cell.angle_alpha   90.00
_cell.angle_beta   90.00
_cell.angle_gamma   90.00
#
_symmetry.space_group_name_H-M   'P 1'
#
loop_
_entity.id
_entity.type
_entity.pdbx_description
1 polymer ?
#
loop_
_entity_poly.entity_id
_entity_poly.type
_entity_poly.pdbx_seq_one_letter_code
_entity_poly.pdbx_strand_id
1 'polypeptide(L)'
;MKKAIFIFASFIITLSLVFAQQKDWKTTCEKQYNDNLEVKKVVMNLLDQVKKSEQTDVVKKDLTDAQYWLNLGDEIMDRQKKRMDKGEYNEDVFLQLGYAWRYYVEAGTKLTLALNSLKVRLKK
;
A
#
# COMPACT_ATOMS: atom_id res chain seq x y z
N MET A 1 40.10 -3.29 -41.62
CA MET A 1 39.82 -3.87 -40.29
C MET A 1 39.70 -2.85 -39.14
N LYS A 2 40.02 -1.55 -39.30
CA LYS A 2 39.87 -0.55 -38.20
C LYS A 2 38.46 0.05 -38.05
N LYS A 3 37.66 0.09 -39.13
CA LYS A 3 36.30 0.67 -39.14
C LYS A 3 35.25 -0.19 -38.43
N ALA A 4 35.41 -1.52 -38.45
CA ALA A 4 34.46 -2.45 -37.81
C ALA A 4 34.53 -2.41 -36.27
N ILE A 5 35.73 -2.18 -35.73
CA ILE A 5 35.96 -2.10 -34.27
C ILE A 5 35.31 -0.82 -33.69
N PHE A 6 35.35 0.29 -34.43
CA PHE A 6 34.73 1.55 -34.02
C PHE A 6 33.20 1.46 -33.96
N ILE A 7 32.56 0.71 -34.87
CA ILE A 7 31.10 0.55 -34.89
C ILE A 7 30.63 -0.36 -33.73
N PHE A 8 31.38 -1.42 -33.44
CA PHE A 8 31.07 -2.31 -32.31
C PHE A 8 31.22 -1.63 -30.95
N ALA A 9 32.26 -0.81 -30.76
CA ALA A 9 32.44 -0.06 -29.52
C ALA A 9 31.31 0.97 -29.30
N SER A 10 30.91 1.70 -30.35
CA SER A 10 29.81 2.66 -30.26
C SER A 10 28.45 2.00 -30.00
N PHE A 11 28.22 0.78 -30.51
CA PHE A 11 26.98 0.03 -30.27
C PHE A 11 26.87 -0.51 -28.84
N ILE A 12 28.01 -0.91 -28.24
CA ILE A 12 28.05 -1.37 -26.84
C ILE A 12 27.84 -0.20 -25.87
N ILE A 13 28.42 0.98 -26.17
CA ILE A 13 28.31 2.17 -25.32
C ILE A 13 26.88 2.74 -25.31
N THR A 14 26.18 2.74 -26.45
CA THR A 14 24.77 3.18 -26.51
C THR A 14 23.83 2.21 -25.82
N LEU A 15 24.11 0.90 -25.86
CA LEU A 15 23.28 -0.10 -25.17
C LEU A 15 23.36 0.06 -23.63
N SER A 16 24.54 0.40 -23.09
CA SER A 16 24.71 0.62 -21.64
C SER A 16 24.05 1.89 -21.09
N LEU A 17 23.81 2.91 -21.93
CA LEU A 17 23.16 4.17 -21.50
C LEU A 17 21.63 4.08 -21.47
N VAL A 18 21.01 3.18 -22.24
CA VAL A 18 19.55 2.98 -22.23
C VAL A 18 19.07 2.30 -20.93
N PHE A 19 19.95 1.61 -20.20
CA PHE A 19 19.63 0.99 -18.91
C PHE A 19 19.75 1.95 -17.71
N ALA A 20 20.21 3.20 -17.89
CA ALA A 20 20.49 4.13 -16.79
C ALA A 20 19.24 4.84 -16.21
N GLN A 21 18.03 4.56 -16.71
CA GLN A 21 16.78 5.04 -16.12
C GLN A 21 15.88 3.89 -15.65
N GLN A 22 16.48 2.77 -15.24
CA GLN A 22 15.75 1.70 -14.60
C GLN A 22 15.32 2.17 -13.20
N LYS A 23 14.04 2.51 -13.06
CA LYS A 23 13.43 2.87 -11.77
C LYS A 23 13.79 1.80 -10.75
N ASP A 24 14.34 2.21 -9.62
CA ASP A 24 14.68 1.30 -8.53
C ASP A 24 13.40 0.77 -7.88
N TRP A 25 12.87 -0.30 -8.47
CA TRP A 25 11.64 -0.95 -8.04
C TRP A 25 11.79 -1.59 -6.67
N LYS A 26 13.00 -2.02 -6.29
CA LYS A 26 13.23 -2.61 -4.98
C LYS A 26 12.97 -1.59 -3.89
N THR A 27 13.69 -0.47 -3.92
CA THR A 27 13.53 0.61 -2.95
C THR A 27 12.10 1.17 -2.98
N THR A 28 11.51 1.32 -4.18
CA THR A 28 10.15 1.85 -4.32
C THR A 28 9.09 0.94 -3.67
N CYS A 29 9.13 -0.37 -3.93
CA CYS A 29 8.16 -1.32 -3.36
C CYS A 29 8.38 -1.49 -1.85
N GLU A 30 9.62 -1.62 -1.39
CA GLU A 30 9.93 -1.76 0.04
C GLU A 30 9.47 -0.53 0.83
N LYS A 31 9.69 0.67 0.29
CA LYS A 31 9.18 1.91 0.89
C LYS A 31 7.66 1.90 0.94
N GLN A 32 6.98 1.63 -0.17
CA GLN A 32 5.51 1.60 -0.20
C GLN A 32 4.93 0.56 0.77
N TYR A 33 5.55 -0.63 0.87
CA TYR A 33 5.14 -1.66 1.81
C TYR A 33 5.24 -1.18 3.26
N ASN A 34 6.37 -0.56 3.64
CA ASN A 34 6.56 -0.04 4.99
C ASN A 34 5.62 1.15 5.29
N ASP A 35 5.42 2.06 4.35
CA ASP A 35 4.45 3.16 4.48
C ASP A 35 3.04 2.62 4.70
N ASN A 36 2.66 1.54 4.00
CA ASN A 36 1.37 0.88 4.19
C ASN A 36 1.22 0.25 5.59
N LEU A 37 2.29 -0.34 6.14
CA LEU A 37 2.28 -0.88 7.50
C LEU A 37 2.04 0.22 8.55
N GLU A 38 2.65 1.40 8.37
CA GLU A 38 2.43 2.54 9.26
C GLU A 38 0.99 3.07 9.15
N VAL A 39 0.44 3.16 7.94
CA VAL A 39 -0.98 3.52 7.76
C VAL A 39 -1.88 2.49 8.43
N LYS A 40 -1.64 1.19 8.23
CA LYS A 40 -2.38 0.11 8.89
C LYS A 40 -2.35 0.27 10.41
N LYS A 41 -1.19 0.59 11.00
CA LYS A 41 -1.05 0.80 12.45
C LYS A 41 -1.98 1.92 12.96
N VAL A 42 -2.06 3.05 12.25
CA VAL A 42 -2.99 4.14 12.57
C VAL A 42 -4.43 3.65 12.51
N VAL A 43 -4.80 2.91 11.47
CA VAL A 43 -6.15 2.36 11.30
C VAL A 43 -6.48 1.35 12.41
N MET A 44 -5.54 0.50 12.80
CA MET A 44 -5.74 -0.45 13.90
C MET A 44 -5.93 0.25 15.26
N ASN A 45 -5.26 1.39 15.48
CA ASN A 45 -5.50 2.21 16.67
C ASN A 45 -6.91 2.82 16.67
N LEU A 46 -7.44 3.24 15.50
CA LEU A 46 -8.83 3.69 15.37
C LEU A 46 -9.80 2.52 15.60
N LEU A 47 -9.48 1.34 15.10
CA LEU A 47 -10.30 0.14 15.25
C LEU A 47 -10.46 -0.23 16.72
N ASP A 48 -9.36 -0.20 17.48
CA ASP A 48 -9.37 -0.46 18.93
C ASP A 48 -10.23 0.56 19.69
N GLN A 49 -10.13 1.85 19.34
CA GLN A 49 -10.99 2.89 19.92
C GLN A 49 -12.47 2.65 19.63
N VAL A 50 -12.83 2.29 18.40
CA VAL A 50 -14.20 1.99 18.01
C VAL A 50 -14.73 0.74 18.71
N LYS A 51 -13.90 -0.31 18.89
CA LYS A 51 -14.32 -1.52 19.60
C LYS A 51 -14.62 -1.28 21.09
N LYS A 52 -13.95 -0.30 21.69
CA LYS A 52 -14.13 0.11 23.10
C LYS A 52 -15.25 1.13 23.30
N SER A 53 -15.81 1.68 22.22
CA SER A 53 -16.85 2.70 22.30
C SER A 53 -18.26 2.10 22.39
N GLU A 54 -19.28 2.94 22.53
CA GLU A 54 -20.68 2.50 22.51
C GLU A 54 -21.04 1.86 21.15
N GLN A 55 -21.55 0.63 21.20
CA GLN A 55 -21.88 -0.16 20.01
C GLN A 55 -23.31 0.06 19.53
N THR A 56 -23.57 1.26 18.98
CA THR A 56 -24.84 1.56 18.28
C THR A 56 -24.91 0.81 16.93
N ASP A 57 -26.09 0.74 16.32
CA ASP A 57 -26.25 0.05 15.03
C ASP A 57 -25.40 0.68 13.91
N VAL A 58 -25.24 2.01 13.94
CA VAL A 58 -24.36 2.74 13.01
C VAL A 58 -22.91 2.35 13.24
N VAL A 59 -22.45 2.33 14.50
CA VAL A 59 -21.08 1.94 14.86
C VAL A 59 -20.79 0.50 14.45
N LYS A 60 -21.71 -0.44 14.71
CA LYS A 60 -21.55 -1.85 14.32
C LYS A 60 -21.45 -2.04 12.81
N LYS A 61 -22.26 -1.29 12.04
CA LYS A 61 -22.20 -1.32 10.58
C LYS A 61 -20.86 -0.79 10.07
N ASP A 62 -20.45 0.39 10.51
CA ASP A 62 -19.18 0.99 10.08
C ASP A 62 -17.97 0.16 10.53
N LEU A 63 -18.05 -0.49 11.69
CA LEU A 63 -17.03 -1.43 12.16
C LEU A 63 -16.91 -2.67 11.24
N THR A 64 -18.04 -3.19 10.78
CA THR A 64 -18.08 -4.33 9.84
C THR A 64 -17.50 -3.92 8.48
N ASP A 65 -17.91 -2.76 7.95
CA ASP A 65 -17.38 -2.21 6.71
C ASP A 65 -15.86 -1.97 6.80
N ALA A 66 -15.38 -1.42 7.92
CA ALA A 66 -13.96 -1.20 8.15
C ALA A 66 -13.17 -2.52 8.15
N GLN A 67 -13.69 -3.56 8.80
CA GLN A 67 -13.05 -4.87 8.86
C GLN A 67 -12.97 -5.53 7.47
N TYR A 68 -14.00 -5.35 6.64
CA TYR A 68 -13.99 -5.82 5.25
C TYR A 68 -12.82 -5.20 4.46
N TRP A 69 -12.65 -3.88 4.53
CA TRP A 69 -11.55 -3.20 3.82
C TRP A 69 -10.17 -3.57 4.38
N LEU A 70 -10.03 -3.70 5.71
CA LEU A 70 -8.79 -4.18 6.32
C LEU A 70 -8.37 -5.54 5.78
N ASN A 71 -9.32 -6.48 5.67
CA ASN A 71 -9.04 -7.82 5.18
C ASN A 71 -8.56 -7.81 3.71
N LEU A 72 -9.17 -6.97 2.86
CA LEU A 72 -8.71 -6.82 1.46
C LEU A 72 -7.31 -6.21 1.38
N GLY A 73 -7.02 -5.20 2.21
CA GLY A 73 -5.68 -4.62 2.29
C GLY A 73 -4.64 -5.65 2.72
N ASP A 74 -4.95 -6.46 3.73
CA ASP A 74 -4.09 -7.51 4.26
C ASP A 74 -3.82 -8.61 3.24
N GLU A 75 -4.83 -9.05 2.49
CA GLU A 75 -4.66 -10.06 1.45
C GLU A 75 -3.66 -9.61 0.38
N ILE A 76 -3.75 -8.34 -0.04
CA ILE A 76 -2.81 -7.78 -1.01
C ILE A 76 -1.41 -7.67 -0.40
N MET A 77 -1.28 -7.15 0.82
CA MET A 77 0.01 -7.00 1.49
C MET A 77 0.73 -8.34 1.63
N ASP A 78 0.03 -9.40 2.07
CA ASP A 78 0.59 -10.74 2.22
C ASP A 78 1.04 -11.32 0.88
N ARG A 79 0.24 -11.13 -0.17
CA ARG A 79 0.57 -11.59 -1.53
C ARG A 79 1.80 -10.88 -2.07
N GLN A 80 1.89 -9.56 -1.92
CA GLN A 80 3.01 -8.78 -2.44
C GLN A 80 4.28 -9.02 -1.61
N LYS A 81 4.17 -9.22 -0.29
CA LYS A 81 5.31 -9.60 0.55
C LYS A 81 5.96 -10.89 0.06
N LYS A 82 5.16 -11.91 -0.25
CA LYS A 82 5.66 -13.19 -0.81
C LYS A 82 6.38 -13.03 -2.16
N ARG A 83 5.99 -12.05 -2.98
CA ARG A 83 6.67 -11.75 -4.25
C ARG A 83 7.99 -11.02 -4.01
N MET A 84 7.98 -9.99 -3.18
CA MET A 84 9.20 -9.26 -2.79
C MET A 84 10.23 -10.19 -2.12
N ASP A 85 9.79 -11.14 -1.30
CA ASP A 85 10.67 -12.13 -0.66
C ASP A 85 11.34 -13.09 -1.66
N LYS A 86 10.75 -13.26 -2.85
CA LYS A 86 11.35 -13.99 -3.97
C LYS A 86 12.24 -13.10 -4.86
N GLY A 87 12.42 -11.83 -4.51
CA GLY A 87 13.15 -10.85 -5.32
C GLY A 87 12.34 -10.26 -6.48
N GLU A 88 11.03 -10.49 -6.55
CA GLU A 88 10.17 -9.91 -7.58
C GLU A 88 9.84 -8.45 -7.23
N TYR A 89 10.51 -7.51 -7.90
CA TYR A 89 10.26 -6.08 -7.77
C TYR A 89 9.97 -5.48 -9.15
N ASN A 90 8.76 -4.96 -9.32
CA ASN A 90 8.30 -4.36 -10.57
C ASN A 90 7.12 -3.40 -10.33
N GLU A 91 6.66 -2.76 -11.40
CA GLU A 91 5.55 -1.81 -11.36
C GLU A 91 4.25 -2.42 -10.83
N ASP A 92 3.93 -3.66 -11.22
CA ASP A 92 2.72 -4.33 -10.77
C ASP A 92 2.73 -4.54 -9.25
N VAL A 93 3.85 -5.01 -8.67
CA VAL A 93 3.99 -5.09 -7.20
C VAL A 93 3.71 -3.74 -6.55
N PHE A 94 4.31 -2.66 -7.07
CA PHE A 94 4.09 -1.31 -6.55
C PHE A 94 2.62 -0.86 -6.63
N LEU A 95 1.96 -1.05 -7.78
CA LEU A 95 0.56 -0.68 -7.98
C LEU A 95 -0.37 -1.47 -7.07
N GLN A 96 -0.11 -2.78 -6.89
CA GLN A 96 -0.85 -3.60 -5.95
C GLN A 96 -0.70 -3.10 -4.51
N LEU A 97 0.52 -2.75 -4.08
CA LEU A 97 0.72 -2.11 -2.78
C LEU A 97 -0.06 -0.78 -2.66
N GLY A 98 -0.20 -0.02 -3.75
CA GLY A 98 -1.07 1.16 -3.80
C GLY A 98 -2.56 0.85 -3.55
N TYR A 99 -3.07 -0.28 -4.03
CA TYR A 99 -4.44 -0.73 -3.73
C TYR A 99 -4.61 -1.11 -2.26
N ALA A 100 -3.62 -1.79 -1.65
CA ALA A 100 -3.66 -2.08 -0.22
C ALA A 100 -3.73 -0.80 0.62
N TRP A 101 -2.93 0.21 0.29
CA TRP A 101 -2.98 1.53 0.92
C TRP A 101 -4.39 2.13 0.87
N ARG A 102 -5.02 2.11 -0.31
CA ARG A 102 -6.37 2.64 -0.51
C ARG A 102 -7.37 1.94 0.41
N TYR A 103 -7.32 0.61 0.52
CA TYR A 103 -8.23 -0.12 1.39
C TYR A 103 -8.02 0.20 2.88
N TYR A 104 -6.79 0.42 3.32
CA TYR A 104 -6.56 0.91 4.68
C TYR A 104 -7.14 2.31 4.91
N VAL A 105 -7.06 3.22 3.93
CA VAL A 105 -7.68 4.55 4.02
C VAL A 105 -9.21 4.46 4.08
N GLU A 106 -9.82 3.60 3.27
CA GLU A 106 -11.27 3.34 3.31
C GLU A 106 -11.70 2.81 4.70
N ALA A 107 -10.95 1.85 5.25
CA ALA A 107 -11.18 1.34 6.60
C ALA A 107 -11.08 2.46 7.66
N GLY A 108 -10.02 3.27 7.63
CA GLY A 108 -9.83 4.40 8.53
C GLY A 108 -10.96 5.43 8.44
N THR A 109 -11.50 5.65 7.24
CA THR A 109 -12.64 6.55 7.00
C THR A 109 -13.90 6.04 7.70
N LYS A 110 -14.23 4.74 7.57
CA LYS A 110 -15.38 4.13 8.26
C LYS A 110 -15.26 4.21 9.77
N LEU A 111 -14.09 3.94 10.32
CA LEU A 111 -13.84 4.03 11.76
C LEU A 111 -13.97 5.48 12.27
N THR A 112 -13.51 6.45 11.48
CA THR A 112 -13.67 7.87 11.82
C THR A 112 -15.14 8.30 11.81
N LEU A 113 -15.93 7.83 10.85
CA LEU A 113 -17.37 8.07 10.80
C LEU A 113 -18.07 7.47 12.02
N ALA A 114 -17.73 6.24 12.40
CA ALA A 114 -18.24 5.59 13.60
C ALA A 114 -18.00 6.44 14.86
N LEU A 115 -16.76 6.90 15.08
CA LEU A 115 -16.42 7.75 16.24
C LEU A 115 -17.16 9.09 16.23
N ASN A 116 -17.30 9.70 15.05
CA ASN A 116 -18.00 10.99 14.93
C ASN A 116 -19.50 10.86 15.19
N SER A 117 -20.13 9.73 14.82
CA SER A 117 -21.55 9.48 15.09
C SER A 117 -21.86 9.53 16.60
N LEU A 118 -20.93 9.05 17.44
CA LEU A 118 -21.05 9.08 18.89
C LEU A 118 -20.91 10.50 19.46
N LYS A 119 -19.98 11.30 18.91
CA LYS A 119 -19.79 12.70 19.35
C LYS A 119 -21.01 13.57 19.11
N VAL A 120 -21.73 13.36 18.00
CA VAL A 120 -22.95 14.10 17.68
C VAL A 120 -24.08 13.75 18.65
N ARG A 121 -24.15 12.49 19.10
CA ARG A 121 -25.18 12.03 20.05
C ARG A 121 -25.03 12.68 21.43
N LEU A 122 -23.81 12.87 21.92
CA LEU A 122 -23.54 13.48 23.24
C LEU A 122 -23.88 14.99 23.32
N LYS A 123 -24.15 15.64 22.19
CA LYS A 123 -24.52 17.07 22.12
C LYS A 123 -26.04 17.32 22.04
N LYS A 124 -26.86 16.27 22.08
CA LYS A 124 -28.33 16.34 22.11
C LYS A 124 -28.84 15.94 23.48
#